data_AF-J2XFB8-F1
#
_entry.id   AF-J2XFB8-F1
#
_cell.length_a   1.000
_cell.length_b   1.000
_cell.length_c   1.000
_cell.angle_alpha   90.00
_cell.angle_beta   90.00
_cell.angle_gamma   90.00
#
_symmetry.space_group_name_H-M   'P 1'
#
loop_
_entity.id
_entity.type
_entity.pdbx_description
1 polymer ?
#
loop_
_entity_poly.entity_id
_entity_poly.type
_entity_poly.pdbx_seq_one_letter_code
_entity_poly.pdbx_strand_id
1 'polypeptide(L)'
;MMMNSLFSKLKYRSESIDSAVFEPVDVNDESLYSDLNSLTNTAELSFSLVATDEFGDEISFPVLTILELPKLSRVMFVKKKINGVAFFFSPTGFLSCALIAEISQFGEVYIFEQDVSFSSLLCDFKSWNFPEPLHASTKKLVEEVDARKIVRDTTGEVIHARHGFWIAPVIPDVKNKLYEEWLRLATFKASALLASEIWRKDGQLFLTLKGGRSLEIGYVNPGTSHSSVDLHRVHMALDWIYSQSRDAEVRHTLICQRISTQRHRSRESWLEFLLRSVACAHQSAREDYRSHIHVKTVDLLKAVTDIRKTVSEEVNKIVDRTQSLTTGLLRDLSISFTLVALRQVLMAKNFLSAGETKFLLLANIFWLIVSVCLSGYQNKLYFRSQIKFRYNWSKRVIGLISADEFSALSRKPFKDSIKAYKNIKNLVNFIYACLVMILLFMVFFK
;
A
#
# COMPACT_ATOMS: atom_id res chain seq x y z
N MET A 1 42.74 -21.59 3.17
CA MET A 1 43.48 -22.86 3.34
C MET A 1 43.73 -23.18 4.81
N MET A 2 44.23 -22.23 5.63
CA MET A 2 44.49 -22.39 7.08
C MET A 2 43.25 -22.60 7.97
N MET A 3 42.03 -22.35 7.45
CA MET A 3 40.80 -22.39 8.25
C MET A 3 39.92 -23.60 7.99
N ASN A 4 39.88 -24.12 6.75
CA ASN A 4 39.33 -25.45 6.52
C ASN A 4 40.14 -26.48 7.33
N SER A 5 41.45 -26.23 7.56
CA SER A 5 42.24 -27.05 8.49
C SER A 5 41.79 -26.89 9.95
N LEU A 6 41.49 -25.68 10.44
CA LEU A 6 40.98 -25.49 11.81
C LEU A 6 39.66 -26.23 12.03
N PHE A 7 38.66 -26.02 11.17
CA PHE A 7 37.36 -26.69 11.32
C PHE A 7 37.42 -28.19 11.00
N SER A 8 38.42 -28.67 10.26
CA SER A 8 38.65 -30.12 10.10
C SER A 8 39.14 -30.80 11.39
N LYS A 9 39.77 -30.04 12.30
CA LYS A 9 40.24 -30.50 13.62
C LYS A 9 39.17 -30.34 14.71
N LEU A 10 38.04 -29.73 14.39
CA LEU A 10 36.96 -29.42 15.33
C LEU A 10 35.66 -30.11 14.89
N LYS A 11 35.10 -30.93 15.77
CA LYS A 11 33.80 -31.57 15.56
C LYS A 11 32.69 -30.66 16.06
N TYR A 12 31.76 -30.31 15.16
CA TYR A 12 30.54 -29.56 15.50
C TYR A 12 29.70 -30.32 16.54
N ARG A 13 29.27 -29.63 17.60
CA ARG A 13 28.33 -30.17 18.61
C ARG A 13 27.00 -29.48 18.61
N SER A 14 27.00 -28.16 18.79
CA SER A 14 25.78 -27.37 18.82
C SER A 14 26.08 -25.91 18.51
N GLU A 15 25.06 -25.20 18.03
CA GLU A 15 25.17 -23.79 17.74
C GLU A 15 23.83 -23.11 18.03
N SER A 16 23.92 -21.95 18.67
CA SER A 16 22.84 -21.02 18.96
C SER A 16 23.09 -19.68 18.26
N ILE A 17 22.16 -18.73 18.42
CA ILE A 17 22.31 -17.37 17.91
C ILE A 17 23.49 -16.65 18.57
N ASP A 18 23.78 -16.94 19.84
CA ASP A 18 24.82 -16.26 20.63
C ASP A 18 26.15 -17.02 20.68
N SER A 19 26.17 -18.33 20.41
CA SER A 19 27.40 -19.12 20.56
C SER A 19 27.46 -20.34 19.64
N ALA A 20 28.65 -20.80 19.28
CA ALA A 20 28.88 -22.08 18.59
C ALA A 20 29.86 -22.93 19.39
N VAL A 21 29.57 -24.23 19.51
CA VAL A 21 30.30 -25.17 20.36
C VAL A 21 30.88 -26.29 19.50
N PHE A 22 32.18 -26.49 19.66
CA PHE A 22 32.96 -27.51 18.99
C PHE A 22 33.76 -28.32 19.99
N GLU A 23 34.09 -29.54 19.62
CA GLU A 23 35.01 -30.41 20.37
C GLU A 23 36.23 -30.72 19.50
N PRO A 24 37.44 -30.77 20.07
CA PRO A 24 38.62 -31.23 19.35
C PRO A 24 38.43 -32.67 18.86
N VAL A 25 38.80 -32.94 17.61
CA VAL A 25 38.81 -34.30 17.05
C VAL A 25 39.94 -35.12 17.69
N ASP A 26 41.09 -34.49 17.90
CA ASP A 26 42.20 -35.01 18.68
C ASP A 26 42.54 -34.03 19.80
N VAL A 27 42.49 -34.53 21.04
CA VAL A 27 42.70 -33.77 22.26
C VAL A 27 44.18 -33.39 22.45
N ASN A 28 45.10 -34.11 21.79
CA ASN A 28 46.54 -33.88 21.88
C ASN A 28 47.11 -33.10 20.69
N ASP A 29 46.26 -32.54 19.81
CA ASP A 29 46.74 -31.81 18.64
C ASP A 29 47.32 -30.44 19.02
N GLU A 30 48.65 -30.36 19.17
CA GLU A 30 49.37 -29.12 19.47
C GLU A 30 49.16 -28.04 18.38
N SER A 31 48.88 -28.46 17.13
CA SER A 31 48.65 -27.52 16.03
C SER A 31 47.29 -26.82 16.12
N LEU A 32 46.33 -27.37 16.89
CA LEU A 32 45.06 -26.71 17.19
C LEU A 32 45.29 -25.45 18.02
N TYR A 33 46.20 -25.51 19.01
CA TYR A 33 46.56 -24.36 19.83
C TYR A 33 47.20 -23.24 19.03
N SER A 34 48.10 -23.57 18.09
CA SER A 34 48.70 -22.56 17.20
C SER A 34 47.66 -21.91 16.30
N ASP A 35 46.70 -22.69 15.78
CA ASP A 35 45.64 -22.18 14.92
C ASP A 35 44.69 -21.24 15.72
N LEU A 36 44.29 -21.61 16.94
CA LEU A 36 43.45 -20.79 17.82
C LEU A 36 44.15 -19.50 18.30
N ASN A 37 45.45 -19.57 18.61
CA ASN A 37 46.27 -18.39 18.92
C ASN A 37 46.37 -17.44 17.72
N SER A 38 46.56 -17.98 16.50
CA SER A 38 46.62 -17.16 15.30
C SER A 38 45.29 -16.43 15.03
N LEU A 39 44.17 -17.11 15.30
CA LEU A 39 42.83 -16.57 15.16
C LEU A 39 42.60 -15.38 16.09
N THR A 40 42.90 -15.55 17.38
CA THR A 40 42.68 -14.53 18.42
C THR A 40 43.58 -13.30 18.30
N ASN A 41 44.72 -13.43 17.63
CA ASN A 41 45.60 -12.30 17.29
C ASN A 41 45.06 -11.42 16.14
N THR A 42 43.95 -11.79 15.51
CA THR A 42 43.32 -10.98 14.47
C THR A 42 42.48 -9.86 15.11
N ALA A 43 42.85 -8.60 14.87
CA ALA A 43 42.36 -7.43 15.64
C ALA A 43 40.85 -7.13 15.54
N GLU A 44 40.11 -7.66 14.57
CA GLU A 44 38.69 -7.33 14.36
C GLU A 44 37.82 -8.57 14.09
N LEU A 45 37.72 -9.47 15.08
CA LEU A 45 36.82 -10.62 14.99
C LEU A 45 35.37 -10.25 15.39
N SER A 46 34.41 -10.84 14.68
CA SER A 46 32.96 -10.75 14.99
C SER A 46 32.54 -11.64 16.18
N PHE A 47 33.46 -12.34 16.83
CA PHE A 47 33.21 -13.25 17.95
C PHE A 47 34.40 -13.22 18.93
N SER A 48 34.25 -13.90 20.06
CA SER A 48 35.29 -14.16 21.06
C SER A 48 35.42 -15.66 21.29
N LEU A 49 36.62 -16.12 21.66
CA LEU A 49 36.94 -17.53 21.84
C LEU A 49 37.06 -17.84 23.33
N VAL A 50 36.37 -18.88 23.77
CA VAL A 50 36.49 -19.45 25.11
C VAL A 50 36.70 -20.96 24.93
N ALA A 51 37.79 -21.52 25.44
CA ALA A 51 37.91 -22.97 25.51
C ALA A 51 37.92 -23.44 26.95
N THR A 52 37.60 -24.72 27.16
CA THR A 52 37.70 -25.37 28.46
C THR A 52 38.58 -26.60 28.35
N ASP A 53 39.30 -26.89 29.42
CA ASP A 53 40.08 -28.12 29.54
C ASP A 53 39.21 -29.32 29.98
N GLU A 54 39.83 -30.48 30.17
CA GLU A 54 39.18 -31.71 30.64
C GLU A 54 38.62 -31.63 32.08
N PHE A 55 39.07 -30.65 32.88
CA PHE A 55 38.62 -30.40 34.25
C PHE A 55 37.53 -29.33 34.34
N GLY A 56 37.26 -28.63 33.23
CA GLY A 56 36.24 -27.59 33.12
C GLY A 56 36.77 -26.16 33.36
N ASP A 57 38.10 -26.00 33.47
CA ASP A 57 38.72 -24.69 33.66
C ASP A 57 38.78 -23.92 32.33
N GLU A 58 38.45 -22.63 32.38
CA GLU A 58 38.43 -21.75 31.20
C GLU A 58 39.86 -21.36 30.77
N ILE A 59 40.16 -21.60 29.50
CA ILE A 59 41.42 -21.23 28.85
C ILE A 59 41.16 -19.97 28.01
N SER A 60 41.84 -18.89 28.37
CA SER A 60 41.85 -17.64 27.61
C SER A 60 42.97 -17.64 26.57
N PHE A 61 42.63 -17.29 25.32
CA PHE A 61 43.58 -17.11 24.22
C PHE A 61 43.86 -15.62 23.99
N PRO A 62 45.07 -15.22 23.56
CA PRO A 62 46.18 -16.08 23.17
C PRO A 62 46.98 -16.64 24.37
N VAL A 63 47.32 -17.92 24.32
CA VAL A 63 48.15 -18.61 25.31
C VAL A 63 49.62 -18.30 25.01
N LEU A 64 50.27 -17.50 25.87
CA LEU A 64 51.60 -16.93 25.61
C LEU A 64 52.74 -17.92 25.81
N THR A 65 52.66 -18.85 26.77
CA THR A 65 53.57 -20.02 26.91
C THR A 65 53.09 -20.91 28.06
N ILE A 66 52.87 -22.21 27.82
CA ILE A 66 52.68 -23.21 28.89
C ILE A 66 53.65 -24.36 28.62
N LEU A 67 54.37 -24.83 29.64
CA LEU A 67 55.28 -25.98 29.52
C LEU A 67 54.53 -27.29 29.19
N GLU A 68 53.26 -27.40 29.58
CA GLU A 68 52.33 -28.48 29.24
C GLU A 68 50.99 -27.88 28.83
N LEU A 69 50.61 -27.99 27.56
CA LEU A 69 49.32 -27.50 27.10
C LEU A 69 48.19 -28.36 27.71
N PRO A 70 47.20 -27.76 28.40
CA PRO A 70 46.08 -28.52 28.93
C PRO A 70 45.31 -29.19 27.80
N LYS A 71 44.70 -30.34 28.08
CA LYS A 71 43.89 -31.07 27.10
C LYS A 71 42.58 -30.34 26.86
N LEU A 72 42.37 -29.87 25.63
CA LEU A 72 41.14 -29.18 25.25
C LEU A 72 39.95 -30.15 25.25
N SER A 73 38.91 -29.85 26.01
CA SER A 73 37.66 -30.61 25.98
C SER A 73 36.62 -29.98 25.06
N ARG A 74 36.54 -28.65 25.07
CA ARG A 74 35.51 -27.89 24.35
C ARG A 74 36.04 -26.54 23.91
N VAL A 75 35.66 -26.13 22.71
CA VAL A 75 35.94 -24.82 22.13
C VAL A 75 34.62 -24.12 21.82
N MET A 76 34.41 -22.95 22.40
CA MET A 76 33.21 -22.14 22.26
C MET A 76 33.53 -20.80 21.60
N PHE A 77 32.82 -20.51 20.52
CA PHE A 77 32.84 -19.23 19.84
C PHE A 77 31.65 -18.41 20.29
N VAL A 78 31.87 -17.38 21.11
CA VAL A 78 30.83 -16.46 21.60
C VAL A 78 30.67 -15.31 20.59
N LYS A 79 29.51 -15.21 19.97
CA LYS A 79 29.22 -14.31 18.85
C LYS A 79 28.95 -12.89 19.36
N LYS A 80 29.59 -11.87 18.76
CA LYS A 80 29.28 -10.47 19.09
C LYS A 80 27.93 -10.10 18.49
N LYS A 81 27.12 -9.35 19.24
CA LYS A 81 25.83 -8.86 18.76
C LYS A 81 26.04 -7.73 17.76
N ILE A 82 25.64 -7.97 16.52
CA ILE A 82 25.68 -7.00 15.43
C ILE A 82 24.23 -6.71 15.05
N ASN A 83 23.84 -5.42 15.05
CA ASN A 83 22.46 -5.04 14.79
C ASN A 83 22.01 -5.53 13.41
N GLY A 84 20.94 -6.34 13.38
CA GLY A 84 20.32 -6.84 12.15
C GLY A 84 21.10 -7.94 11.43
N VAL A 85 22.21 -8.42 11.99
CA VAL A 85 23.06 -9.46 11.39
C VAL A 85 23.18 -10.65 12.34
N ALA A 86 22.96 -11.85 11.81
CA ALA A 86 23.34 -13.11 12.47
C ALA A 86 24.37 -13.85 11.63
N PHE A 87 25.19 -14.68 12.26
CA PHE A 87 26.14 -15.51 11.54
C PHE A 87 26.28 -16.89 12.18
N PHE A 88 26.59 -17.88 11.33
CA PHE A 88 26.68 -19.29 11.68
C PHE A 88 27.95 -19.92 11.15
N PHE A 89 28.57 -20.76 11.97
CA PHE A 89 29.79 -21.50 11.65
C PHE A 89 29.51 -22.82 10.95
N SER A 90 28.26 -23.29 10.95
CA SER A 90 27.84 -24.49 10.23
C SER A 90 26.45 -24.34 9.60
N PRO A 91 26.22 -24.90 8.39
CA PRO A 91 24.89 -25.05 7.82
C PRO A 91 23.91 -25.78 8.74
N THR A 92 24.38 -26.80 9.48
CA THR A 92 23.53 -27.55 10.42
C THR A 92 23.12 -26.71 11.61
N GLY A 93 24.01 -25.86 12.10
CA GLY A 93 23.73 -24.92 13.20
C GLY A 93 22.72 -23.85 12.83
N PHE A 94 22.82 -23.33 11.59
CA PHE A 94 21.81 -22.45 11.03
C PHE A 94 20.44 -23.13 10.98
N LEU A 95 20.33 -24.34 10.43
CA LEU A 95 19.05 -25.03 10.28
C LEU A 95 18.41 -25.41 11.63
N SER A 96 19.20 -25.79 12.63
CA SER A 96 18.68 -26.02 13.98
C SER A 96 18.16 -24.73 14.61
N CYS A 97 18.84 -23.60 14.40
CA CYS A 97 18.38 -22.29 14.87
C CYS A 97 17.18 -21.77 14.08
N ALA A 98 17.01 -22.15 12.81
CA ALA A 98 15.86 -21.77 12.00
C ALA A 98 14.53 -22.32 12.53
N LEU A 99 14.56 -23.36 13.38
CA LEU A 99 13.37 -23.82 14.08
C LEU A 99 12.91 -22.79 15.13
N ILE A 100 13.83 -22.04 15.73
CA ILE A 100 13.60 -21.03 16.76
C ILE A 100 13.09 -19.72 16.11
N ALA A 101 12.09 -19.06 16.72
CA ALA A 101 11.42 -17.89 16.15
C ALA A 101 12.33 -16.64 16.01
N GLU A 102 13.36 -16.54 16.85
CA GLU A 102 14.21 -15.36 17.02
C GLU A 102 15.03 -15.02 15.77
N ILE A 103 15.35 -16.00 14.91
CA ILE A 103 16.16 -15.77 13.71
C ILE A 103 15.47 -14.85 12.69
N SER A 104 14.13 -14.76 12.73
CA SER A 104 13.34 -13.94 11.80
C SER A 104 13.53 -12.43 11.97
N GLN A 105 14.20 -12.01 13.05
CA GLN A 105 14.48 -10.61 13.35
C GLN A 105 15.66 -10.06 12.54
N PHE A 106 16.57 -10.92 12.08
CA PHE A 106 17.75 -10.52 11.34
C PHE A 106 17.43 -10.24 9.87
N GLY A 107 18.07 -9.21 9.30
CA GLY A 107 17.96 -8.86 7.88
C GLY A 107 19.07 -9.46 7.04
N GLU A 108 20.17 -9.87 7.67
CA GLU A 108 21.25 -10.59 7.00
C GLU A 108 21.69 -11.77 7.87
N VAL A 109 21.89 -12.92 7.21
CA VAL A 109 22.40 -14.14 7.83
C VAL A 109 23.62 -14.60 7.04
N TYR A 110 24.76 -14.66 7.71
CA TYR A 110 26.02 -15.15 7.14
C TYR A 110 26.27 -16.59 7.55
N ILE A 111 26.59 -17.47 6.61
CA ILE A 111 26.79 -18.90 6.88
C ILE A 111 28.15 -19.32 6.33
N PHE A 112 28.98 -19.89 7.18
CA PHE A 112 30.28 -20.45 6.81
C PHE A 112 30.10 -21.68 5.90
N GLU A 113 31.01 -21.86 4.94
CA GLU A 113 30.96 -22.93 3.92
C GLU A 113 29.70 -22.93 3.02
N GLN A 114 29.06 -21.77 2.86
CA GLN A 114 27.98 -21.62 1.88
C GLN A 114 28.54 -21.23 0.51
N ASP A 115 28.26 -22.04 -0.52
CA ASP A 115 28.72 -21.77 -1.89
C ASP A 115 27.86 -20.72 -2.62
N VAL A 116 26.58 -20.61 -2.27
CA VAL A 116 25.59 -19.83 -3.06
C VAL A 116 24.74 -18.98 -2.13
N SER A 117 24.71 -17.67 -2.38
CA SER A 117 23.84 -16.74 -1.65
C SER A 117 22.40 -16.81 -2.16
N PHE A 118 21.42 -16.63 -1.28
CA PHE A 118 20.00 -16.58 -1.62
C PHE A 118 19.26 -15.57 -0.73
N SER A 119 18.01 -15.23 -1.06
CA SER A 119 17.25 -14.20 -0.32
C SER A 119 15.80 -14.60 -0.08
N SER A 120 15.26 -14.17 1.05
CA SER A 120 13.82 -14.07 1.31
C SER A 120 13.34 -12.62 1.14
N LEU A 121 12.06 -12.35 1.39
CA LEU A 121 11.53 -10.98 1.32
C LEU A 121 12.18 -10.01 2.32
N LEU A 122 12.63 -10.51 3.47
CA LEU A 122 13.17 -9.67 4.55
C LEU A 122 14.60 -10.02 4.97
N CYS A 123 15.20 -11.08 4.43
CA CYS A 123 16.53 -11.52 4.81
C CYS A 123 17.39 -11.95 3.61
N ASP A 124 18.64 -11.53 3.60
CA ASP A 124 19.65 -12.03 2.67
C ASP A 124 20.53 -13.08 3.36
N PHE A 125 20.69 -14.24 2.75
CA PHE A 125 21.57 -15.33 3.19
C PHE A 125 22.84 -15.30 2.35
N LYS A 126 23.97 -15.01 2.99
CA LYS A 126 25.25 -14.78 2.32
C LYS A 126 26.32 -15.75 2.82
N SER A 127 27.28 -16.05 1.95
CA SER A 127 28.50 -16.75 2.37
C SER A 127 29.31 -15.89 3.33
N TRP A 128 29.78 -16.49 4.41
CA TRP A 128 30.69 -15.82 5.34
C TRP A 128 32.14 -16.03 4.94
N ASN A 129 32.77 -14.98 4.39
CA ASN A 129 34.21 -14.93 4.15
C ASN A 129 34.97 -14.61 5.44
N PHE A 130 34.92 -15.52 6.40
CA PHE A 130 35.69 -15.43 7.63
C PHE A 130 37.20 -15.27 7.31
N PRO A 131 37.98 -14.45 8.04
CA PRO A 131 37.67 -13.76 9.30
C PRO A 131 37.20 -12.31 9.14
N GLU A 132 36.75 -11.88 7.96
CA GLU A 132 36.38 -10.49 7.74
C GLU A 132 35.29 -10.02 8.74
N PRO A 133 35.45 -8.83 9.36
CA PRO A 133 34.47 -8.29 10.29
C PRO A 133 33.14 -8.08 9.57
N LEU A 134 32.05 -8.49 10.22
CA LEU A 134 30.71 -8.29 9.70
C LEU A 134 30.23 -6.89 10.08
N HIS A 135 29.71 -6.16 9.11
CA HIS A 135 29.14 -4.83 9.32
C HIS A 135 27.63 -4.87 9.13
N ALA A 136 26.92 -4.05 9.91
CA ALA A 136 25.49 -3.88 9.74
C ALA A 136 25.21 -3.21 8.38
N SER A 137 24.45 -3.88 7.53
CA SER A 137 24.04 -3.37 6.23
C SER A 137 22.93 -2.30 6.37
N THR A 138 23.10 -1.18 5.69
CA THR A 138 22.13 -0.05 5.62
C THR A 138 20.94 -0.32 4.68
N LYS A 139 20.62 -1.58 4.37
CA LYS A 139 19.54 -1.90 3.42
C LYS A 139 18.21 -1.34 3.95
N LYS A 140 17.59 -0.45 3.17
CA LYS A 140 16.26 0.11 3.47
C LYS A 140 15.27 -1.04 3.59
N LEU A 141 14.69 -1.20 4.79
CA LEU A 141 13.58 -2.12 5.02
C LEU A 141 12.46 -1.76 4.05
N VAL A 142 12.04 -2.72 3.22
CA VAL A 142 10.82 -2.63 2.41
C VAL A 142 9.66 -2.32 3.36
N GLU A 143 8.69 -1.50 2.93
CA GLU A 143 7.46 -1.28 3.71
C GLU A 143 6.82 -2.64 4.04
N GLU A 144 6.91 -3.01 5.31
CA GLU A 144 6.54 -4.34 5.78
C GLU A 144 5.01 -4.47 5.87
N VAL A 145 4.48 -5.51 5.25
CA VAL A 145 3.09 -5.92 5.47
C VAL A 145 3.04 -6.76 6.73
N ASP A 146 2.48 -6.19 7.79
CA ASP A 146 2.24 -6.92 9.03
C ASP A 146 1.14 -7.98 8.82
N ALA A 147 1.56 -9.24 8.70
CA ALA A 147 0.67 -10.37 8.45
C ALA A 147 -0.40 -10.55 9.54
N ARG A 148 -0.18 -10.05 10.76
CA ARG A 148 -1.15 -10.10 11.86
C ARG A 148 -2.40 -9.26 11.62
N LYS A 149 -2.31 -8.28 10.71
CA LYS A 149 -3.47 -7.46 10.29
C LYS A 149 -4.36 -8.18 9.29
N ILE A 150 -3.84 -9.21 8.63
CA ILE A 150 -4.52 -9.94 7.54
C ILE A 150 -5.00 -11.31 8.04
N VAL A 151 -4.14 -12.04 8.77
CA VAL A 151 -4.41 -13.38 9.30
C VAL A 151 -4.77 -13.27 10.77
N ARG A 152 -5.92 -13.84 11.16
CA ARG A 152 -6.33 -13.87 12.57
C ARG A 152 -5.75 -15.09 13.26
N ASP A 153 -4.67 -14.90 14.01
CA ASP A 153 -4.09 -15.93 14.86
C ASP A 153 -4.59 -15.77 16.30
N THR A 154 -5.43 -16.71 16.76
CA THR A 154 -5.93 -16.73 18.14
C THR A 154 -4.95 -17.38 19.12
N THR A 155 -3.92 -18.05 18.61
CA THR A 155 -2.88 -18.71 19.41
C THR A 155 -1.72 -17.76 19.73
N GLY A 156 -1.42 -16.82 18.83
CA GLY A 156 -0.32 -15.87 18.95
C GLY A 156 1.07 -16.48 18.81
N GLU A 157 1.16 -17.78 18.53
CA GLU A 157 2.42 -18.54 18.47
C GLU A 157 2.89 -18.76 17.02
N VAL A 158 1.97 -18.78 16.05
CA VAL A 158 2.28 -19.14 14.66
C VAL A 158 2.64 -17.91 13.85
N ILE A 159 1.92 -16.80 14.08
CA ILE A 159 2.06 -15.57 13.30
C ILE A 159 2.84 -14.48 14.08
N HIS A 160 4.14 -14.33 13.80
CA HIS A 160 5.01 -13.20 14.16
C HIS A 160 4.89 -11.94 13.25
N ALA A 161 5.73 -10.92 13.47
CA ALA A 161 5.66 -9.67 12.67
C ALA A 161 6.42 -9.86 11.35
N ARG A 162 7.67 -10.31 11.44
CA ARG A 162 8.63 -10.43 10.33
C ARG A 162 8.54 -11.74 9.55
N HIS A 163 7.34 -12.12 9.12
CA HIS A 163 7.15 -13.37 8.36
C HIS A 163 7.77 -13.38 6.98
N GLY A 164 8.04 -12.22 6.39
CA GLY A 164 8.73 -12.15 5.12
C GLY A 164 10.09 -12.86 5.15
N PHE A 165 10.67 -13.10 6.33
CA PHE A 165 11.83 -13.98 6.51
C PHE A 165 11.62 -15.37 5.87
N TRP A 166 10.41 -15.93 5.95
CA TRP A 166 10.09 -17.27 5.45
C TRP A 166 9.60 -17.29 4.00
N ILE A 167 9.49 -16.14 3.32
CA ILE A 167 8.98 -16.08 1.94
C ILE A 167 10.16 -15.98 0.97
N ALA A 168 10.35 -16.99 0.13
CA ALA A 168 11.40 -17.05 -0.89
C ALA A 168 10.86 -16.63 -2.27
N PRO A 169 11.04 -15.36 -2.70
CA PRO A 169 10.44 -14.86 -3.94
C PRO A 169 11.13 -15.42 -5.21
N VAL A 170 12.39 -15.85 -5.11
CA VAL A 170 13.20 -16.28 -6.25
C VAL A 170 13.89 -17.61 -5.94
N ILE A 171 13.93 -18.51 -6.91
CA ILE A 171 14.72 -19.74 -6.85
C ILE A 171 16.16 -19.40 -7.27
N PRO A 172 17.19 -19.75 -6.48
CA PRO A 172 18.58 -19.59 -6.88
C PRO A 172 18.91 -20.35 -8.18
N ASP A 173 19.71 -19.75 -9.05
CA ASP A 173 20.12 -20.37 -10.32
C ASP A 173 20.96 -21.64 -10.12
N VAL A 174 21.73 -21.69 -9.03
CA VAL A 174 22.60 -22.80 -8.67
C VAL A 174 21.94 -23.63 -7.57
N LYS A 175 21.86 -24.96 -7.78
CA LYS A 175 21.35 -25.88 -6.77
C LYS A 175 22.20 -25.84 -5.51
N ASN A 176 21.56 -25.60 -4.37
CA ASN A 176 22.20 -25.53 -3.07
C ASN A 176 21.37 -26.36 -2.07
N LYS A 177 22.00 -27.35 -1.42
CA LYS A 177 21.36 -28.22 -0.42
C LYS A 177 20.81 -27.44 0.77
N LEU A 178 21.57 -26.45 1.24
CA LEU A 178 21.18 -25.58 2.34
C LEU A 178 19.90 -24.80 2.02
N TYR A 179 19.82 -24.27 0.80
CA TYR A 179 18.62 -23.60 0.31
C TYR A 179 17.43 -24.56 0.25
N GLU A 180 17.60 -25.79 -0.25
CA GLU A 180 16.51 -26.76 -0.34
C GLU A 180 15.99 -27.18 1.05
N GLU A 181 16.87 -27.38 2.03
CA GLU A 181 16.49 -27.72 3.41
C GLU A 181 15.81 -26.55 4.10
N TRP A 182 16.36 -25.34 3.95
CA TRP A 182 15.74 -24.12 4.45
C TRP A 182 14.37 -23.88 3.79
N LEU A 183 14.25 -24.08 2.47
CA LEU A 183 13.01 -23.88 1.73
C LEU A 183 11.91 -24.78 2.26
N ARG A 184 12.19 -26.05 2.61
CA ARG A 184 11.18 -26.95 3.22
C ARG A 184 10.65 -26.41 4.54
N LEU A 185 11.54 -25.97 5.42
CA LEU A 185 11.18 -25.35 6.70
C LEU A 185 10.39 -24.05 6.49
N ALA A 186 10.87 -23.22 5.57
CA ALA A 186 10.28 -21.94 5.22
C ALA A 186 8.88 -22.12 4.61
N THR A 187 8.67 -23.08 3.70
CA THR A 187 7.35 -23.34 3.12
C THR A 187 6.37 -23.79 4.19
N PHE A 188 6.75 -24.68 5.12
CA PHE A 188 5.86 -25.10 6.19
C PHE A 188 5.42 -23.92 7.06
N LYS A 189 6.36 -23.07 7.51
CA LYS A 189 6.06 -21.86 8.30
C LYS A 189 5.25 -20.83 7.50
N ALA A 190 5.69 -20.51 6.28
CA ALA A 190 5.07 -19.50 5.43
C ALA A 190 3.67 -19.91 4.94
N SER A 191 3.40 -21.22 4.81
CA SER A 191 2.08 -21.72 4.39
C SER A 191 0.95 -21.29 5.33
N ALA A 192 1.24 -21.01 6.60
CA ALA A 192 0.26 -20.51 7.55
C ALA A 192 -0.27 -19.10 7.18
N LEU A 193 0.50 -18.32 6.41
CA LEU A 193 0.14 -16.97 5.97
C LEU A 193 -0.93 -16.96 4.86
N LEU A 194 -1.29 -18.13 4.33
CA LEU A 194 -2.42 -18.29 3.39
C LEU A 194 -3.74 -18.61 4.10
N ALA A 195 -3.71 -18.85 5.41
CA ALA A 195 -4.92 -19.08 6.20
C ALA A 195 -5.59 -17.75 6.54
N SER A 196 -6.92 -17.78 6.68
CA SER A 196 -7.68 -16.63 7.19
C SER A 196 -7.65 -16.60 8.72
N GLU A 197 -7.76 -17.77 9.35
CA GLU A 197 -7.73 -17.89 10.82
C GLU A 197 -6.88 -19.08 11.25
N ILE A 198 -6.24 -18.93 12.41
CA ILE A 198 -5.46 -19.98 13.08
C ILE A 198 -5.98 -20.10 14.50
N TRP A 199 -6.25 -21.33 14.92
CA TRP A 199 -6.82 -21.63 16.23
C TRP A 199 -6.40 -23.01 16.71
N ARG A 200 -6.60 -23.26 18.01
CA ARG A 200 -6.23 -24.51 18.67
C ARG A 200 -7.47 -25.20 19.19
N LYS A 201 -7.54 -26.52 19.01
CA LYS A 201 -8.57 -27.40 19.56
C LYS A 201 -7.92 -28.66 20.09
N ASP A 202 -8.20 -29.00 21.36
CA ASP A 202 -7.71 -30.23 21.99
C ASP A 202 -6.19 -30.42 21.83
N GLY A 203 -5.42 -29.32 21.88
CA GLY A 203 -3.96 -29.31 21.72
C GLY A 203 -3.46 -29.30 20.26
N GLN A 204 -4.32 -29.52 19.27
CA GLN A 204 -3.97 -29.51 17.86
C GLN A 204 -4.26 -28.14 17.22
N LEU A 205 -3.34 -27.67 16.37
CA LEU A 205 -3.51 -26.44 15.59
C LEU A 205 -4.33 -26.71 14.33
N PHE A 206 -5.25 -25.80 14.02
CA PHE A 206 -6.08 -25.83 12.82
C PHE A 206 -5.95 -24.50 12.07
N LEU A 207 -5.91 -24.58 10.74
CA LEU A 207 -5.97 -23.44 9.85
C LEU A 207 -7.30 -23.43 9.10
N THR A 208 -7.89 -22.26 9.03
CA THR A 208 -9.18 -22.04 8.38
C THR A 208 -9.01 -21.12 7.18
N LEU A 209 -9.54 -21.53 6.03
CA LEU A 209 -9.71 -20.68 4.85
C LEU A 209 -11.13 -20.16 4.79
N LYS A 210 -11.29 -18.84 4.80
CA LYS A 210 -12.57 -18.18 4.59
C LYS A 210 -12.75 -17.83 3.11
N GLY A 211 -13.91 -18.19 2.57
CA GLY A 211 -14.25 -17.95 1.18
C GLY A 211 -15.68 -18.39 0.87
N GLY A 212 -15.90 -18.99 -0.30
CA GLY A 212 -17.22 -19.51 -0.68
C GLY A 212 -17.69 -20.65 0.23
N ARG A 213 -16.75 -21.36 0.85
CA ARG A 213 -16.96 -22.34 1.93
C ARG A 213 -15.88 -22.13 2.98
N SER A 214 -16.19 -22.36 4.25
CA SER A 214 -15.16 -22.42 5.29
C SER A 214 -14.49 -23.80 5.23
N LEU A 215 -13.17 -23.83 5.09
CA LEU A 215 -12.40 -25.07 5.06
C LEU A 215 -11.43 -25.08 6.24
N GLU A 216 -11.48 -26.13 7.05
CA GLU A 216 -10.65 -26.30 8.25
C GLU A 216 -9.74 -27.51 8.06
N ILE A 217 -8.43 -27.32 8.22
CA ILE A 217 -7.44 -28.38 8.05
C ILE A 217 -6.45 -28.33 9.22
N GLY A 218 -6.06 -29.49 9.74
CA GLY A 218 -5.05 -29.59 10.79
C GLY A 218 -3.66 -29.15 10.32
N TYR A 219 -2.96 -28.38 11.15
CA TYR A 219 -1.58 -27.96 10.92
C TYR A 219 -0.62 -29.04 11.40
N VAL A 220 -0.21 -29.91 10.49
CA VAL A 220 0.76 -30.97 10.77
C VAL A 220 1.86 -30.92 9.73
N ASN A 221 3.11 -31.03 10.17
CA ASN A 221 4.25 -31.08 9.26
C ASN A 221 4.14 -32.34 8.39
N PRO A 222 4.06 -32.22 7.06
CA PRO A 222 4.06 -33.39 6.20
C PRO A 222 5.38 -34.14 6.36
N GLY A 223 5.31 -35.44 6.64
CA GLY A 223 6.49 -36.32 6.62
C GLY A 223 7.01 -36.61 5.20
N THR A 224 6.37 -36.03 4.17
CA THR A 224 6.62 -36.27 2.75
C THR A 224 7.54 -35.19 2.16
N SER A 225 8.56 -35.63 1.41
CA SER A 225 9.46 -34.72 0.70
C SER A 225 8.81 -34.26 -0.62
N HIS A 226 8.75 -32.95 -0.84
CA HIS A 226 8.25 -32.34 -2.07
C HIS A 226 9.36 -31.71 -2.90
N SER A 227 9.13 -31.53 -4.20
CA SER A 227 10.09 -30.87 -5.09
C SER A 227 10.20 -29.37 -4.75
N SER A 228 11.38 -28.78 -4.94
CA SER A 228 11.60 -27.34 -4.73
C SER A 228 10.69 -26.46 -5.60
N VAL A 229 10.36 -26.94 -6.81
CA VAL A 229 9.44 -26.27 -7.74
C VAL A 229 8.02 -26.23 -7.18
N ASP A 230 7.54 -27.33 -6.58
CA ASP A 230 6.20 -27.36 -5.99
C ASP A 230 6.12 -26.44 -4.77
N LEU A 231 7.14 -26.49 -3.90
CA LEU A 231 7.25 -25.62 -2.73
C LEU A 231 7.24 -24.14 -3.13
N HIS A 232 7.96 -23.78 -4.20
CA HIS A 232 8.05 -22.41 -4.66
C HIS A 232 6.70 -21.83 -5.12
N ARG A 233 5.74 -22.66 -5.56
CA ARG A 233 4.39 -22.17 -5.93
C ARG A 233 3.67 -21.50 -4.75
N VAL A 234 3.89 -21.99 -3.52
CA VAL A 234 3.37 -21.36 -2.30
C VAL A 234 4.04 -20.00 -2.09
N HIS A 235 5.36 -19.94 -2.25
CA HIS A 235 6.11 -18.70 -2.09
C HIS A 235 5.77 -17.65 -3.15
N MET A 236 5.53 -18.03 -4.40
CA MET A 236 5.06 -17.09 -5.44
C MET A 236 3.70 -16.47 -5.10
N ALA A 237 2.78 -17.25 -4.53
CA ALA A 237 1.49 -16.74 -4.08
C ALA A 237 1.64 -15.76 -2.90
N LEU A 238 2.52 -16.09 -1.95
CA LEU A 238 2.81 -15.25 -0.79
C LEU A 238 3.54 -13.97 -1.19
N ASP A 239 4.51 -14.05 -2.09
CA ASP A 239 5.20 -12.90 -2.66
C ASP A 239 4.20 -11.93 -3.32
N TRP A 240 3.25 -12.44 -4.11
CA TRP A 240 2.22 -11.61 -4.72
C TRP A 240 1.35 -10.86 -3.68
N ILE A 241 1.10 -11.45 -2.51
CA ILE A 241 0.30 -10.85 -1.43
C ILE A 241 1.12 -9.85 -0.61
N TYR A 242 2.31 -10.24 -0.17
CA TYR A 242 3.07 -9.55 0.88
C TYR A 242 4.22 -8.67 0.35
N SER A 243 4.56 -8.73 -0.94
CA SER A 243 5.59 -7.85 -1.54
C SER A 243 5.20 -6.36 -1.52
N GLN A 244 3.90 -6.04 -1.44
CA GLN A 244 3.39 -4.68 -1.47
C GLN A 244 2.26 -4.51 -0.45
N SER A 245 2.34 -3.48 0.39
CA SER A 245 1.31 -3.14 1.38
C SER A 245 -0.05 -2.81 0.78
N ARG A 246 -0.06 -2.19 -0.41
CA ARG A 246 -1.28 -1.78 -1.09
C ARG A 246 -2.12 -2.99 -1.52
N ASP A 247 -3.37 -3.00 -1.07
CA ASP A 247 -4.36 -4.04 -1.38
C ASP A 247 -3.94 -5.46 -0.95
N ALA A 248 -2.94 -5.62 -0.06
CA ALA A 248 -2.48 -6.94 0.40
C ALA A 248 -3.63 -7.78 0.97
N GLU A 249 -4.49 -7.16 1.79
CA GLU A 249 -5.69 -7.79 2.33
C GLU A 249 -6.64 -8.29 1.23
N VAL A 250 -6.86 -7.48 0.18
CA VAL A 250 -7.72 -7.86 -0.96
C VAL A 250 -7.12 -9.05 -1.71
N ARG A 251 -5.81 -9.03 -1.99
CA ARG A 251 -5.11 -10.15 -2.67
C ARG A 251 -5.21 -11.44 -1.85
N HIS A 252 -5.02 -11.33 -0.53
CA HIS A 252 -5.18 -12.44 0.40
C HIS A 252 -6.61 -12.99 0.40
N THR A 253 -7.64 -12.13 0.50
CA THR A 253 -9.04 -12.58 0.45
C THR A 253 -9.36 -13.31 -0.85
N LEU A 254 -8.93 -12.78 -2.00
CA LEU A 254 -9.16 -13.41 -3.30
C LEU A 254 -8.50 -14.79 -3.40
N ILE A 255 -7.26 -14.94 -2.91
CA ILE A 255 -6.61 -16.25 -2.93
C ILE A 255 -7.29 -17.24 -1.99
N CYS A 256 -7.62 -16.83 -0.76
CA CYS A 256 -8.31 -17.70 0.19
C CYS A 256 -9.66 -18.16 -0.38
N GLN A 257 -10.38 -17.26 -1.04
CA GLN A 257 -11.62 -17.60 -1.71
C GLN A 257 -11.43 -18.67 -2.78
N ARG A 258 -10.41 -18.54 -3.64
CA ARG A 258 -10.11 -19.54 -4.69
C ARG A 258 -9.58 -20.86 -4.16
N ILE A 259 -8.81 -20.86 -3.08
CA ILE A 259 -8.35 -22.10 -2.43
C ILE A 259 -9.52 -22.79 -1.73
N SER A 260 -10.39 -22.06 -1.04
CA SER A 260 -11.53 -22.61 -0.28
C SER A 260 -12.56 -23.38 -1.12
N THR A 261 -12.61 -23.14 -2.44
CA THR A 261 -13.50 -23.88 -3.35
C THR A 261 -12.91 -25.21 -3.80
N GLN A 262 -11.62 -25.44 -3.56
CA GLN A 262 -10.96 -26.69 -3.92
C GLN A 262 -11.37 -27.81 -2.97
N ARG A 263 -11.54 -29.02 -3.52
CA ARG A 263 -11.89 -30.19 -2.73
C ARG A 263 -10.69 -30.64 -1.89
N HIS A 264 -10.84 -30.63 -0.57
CA HIS A 264 -9.91 -31.27 0.38
C HIS A 264 -10.08 -32.80 0.33
N ARG A 265 -8.97 -33.53 0.32
CA ARG A 265 -8.96 -34.99 0.31
C ARG A 265 -8.85 -35.52 1.73
N SER A 266 -9.46 -36.69 2.00
CA SER A 266 -9.35 -37.32 3.32
C SER A 266 -7.88 -37.62 3.66
N ARG A 267 -7.44 -37.24 4.87
CA ARG A 267 -6.06 -37.36 5.40
C ARG A 267 -4.99 -36.49 4.74
N GLU A 268 -5.37 -35.54 3.88
CA GLU A 268 -4.42 -34.58 3.29
C GLU A 268 -4.03 -33.52 4.32
N SER A 269 -2.72 -33.31 4.52
CA SER A 269 -2.20 -32.25 5.40
C SER A 269 -2.42 -30.87 4.78
N TRP A 270 -2.31 -29.81 5.60
CA TRP A 270 -2.42 -28.42 5.14
C TRP A 270 -1.48 -28.11 3.97
N LEU A 271 -0.20 -28.48 4.10
CA LEU A 271 0.79 -28.17 3.07
C LEU A 271 0.56 -28.98 1.79
N GLU A 272 0.22 -30.26 1.88
CA GLU A 272 -0.11 -31.07 0.70
C GLU A 272 -1.32 -30.52 -0.06
N PHE A 273 -2.36 -30.11 0.68
CA PHE A 273 -3.53 -29.45 0.12
C PHE A 273 -3.16 -28.17 -0.63
N LEU A 274 -2.31 -27.32 -0.03
CA LEU A 274 -1.85 -26.09 -0.66
C LEU A 274 -0.99 -26.36 -1.89
N LEU A 275 -0.01 -27.26 -1.83
CA LEU A 275 0.88 -27.55 -2.97
C LEU A 275 0.11 -27.98 -4.22
N ARG A 276 -1.01 -28.69 -4.03
CA ARG A 276 -1.91 -29.11 -5.10
C ARG A 276 -2.82 -27.99 -5.61
N SER A 277 -3.31 -27.12 -4.72
CA SER A 277 -4.36 -26.14 -5.03
C SER A 277 -3.86 -24.74 -5.38
N VAL A 278 -2.73 -24.32 -4.79
CA VAL A 278 -2.27 -22.93 -4.79
C VAL A 278 -1.94 -22.43 -6.18
N ALA A 279 -1.37 -23.25 -7.07
CA ALA A 279 -0.98 -22.81 -8.41
C ALA A 279 -2.18 -22.35 -9.23
N CYS A 280 -3.25 -23.16 -9.27
CA CYS A 280 -4.49 -22.83 -9.97
C CYS A 280 -5.19 -21.64 -9.28
N ALA A 281 -5.31 -21.69 -7.95
CA ALA A 281 -5.96 -20.65 -7.18
C ALA A 281 -5.26 -19.28 -7.31
N HIS A 282 -3.93 -19.26 -7.32
CA HIS A 282 -3.13 -18.06 -7.49
C HIS A 282 -3.36 -17.41 -8.86
N GLN A 283 -3.32 -18.20 -9.94
CA GLN A 283 -3.60 -17.69 -11.27
C GLN A 283 -5.00 -17.09 -11.38
N SER A 284 -6.03 -17.80 -10.90
CA SER A 284 -7.41 -17.28 -10.91
C SER A 284 -7.59 -16.06 -10.02
N ALA A 285 -6.95 -16.01 -8.84
CA ALA A 285 -7.00 -14.84 -7.96
C ALA A 285 -6.35 -13.61 -8.59
N ARG A 286 -5.29 -13.77 -9.38
CA ARG A 286 -4.69 -12.67 -10.16
C ARG A 286 -5.65 -12.12 -11.22
N GLU A 287 -6.42 -12.99 -11.87
CA GLU A 287 -7.44 -12.61 -12.85
C GLU A 287 -8.61 -11.86 -12.17
N ASP A 288 -9.04 -12.32 -11.01
CA ASP A 288 -10.06 -11.63 -10.19
C ASP A 288 -9.56 -10.26 -9.74
N TYR A 289 -8.31 -10.15 -9.31
CA TYR A 289 -7.72 -8.87 -8.89
C TYR A 289 -7.64 -7.88 -10.06
N ARG A 290 -7.24 -8.35 -11.26
CA ARG A 290 -7.29 -7.52 -12.48
C ARG A 290 -8.72 -7.03 -12.75
N SER A 291 -9.71 -7.92 -12.64
CA SER A 291 -11.12 -7.59 -12.81
C SER A 291 -11.60 -6.57 -11.77
N HIS A 292 -11.21 -6.72 -10.51
CA HIS A 292 -11.50 -5.78 -9.42
C HIS A 292 -10.93 -4.39 -9.68
N ILE A 293 -9.68 -4.31 -10.16
CA ILE A 293 -9.08 -3.03 -10.57
C ILE A 293 -9.86 -2.42 -11.75
N HIS A 294 -10.24 -3.23 -12.73
CA HIS A 294 -11.04 -2.77 -13.85
C HIS A 294 -12.40 -2.21 -13.41
N VAL A 295 -13.13 -2.91 -12.53
CA VAL A 295 -14.42 -2.43 -11.99
C VAL A 295 -14.25 -1.11 -11.25
N LYS A 296 -13.26 -1.00 -10.34
CA LYS A 296 -12.94 0.26 -9.65
C LYS A 296 -12.65 1.39 -10.65
N THR A 297 -11.95 1.10 -11.74
CA THR A 297 -11.63 2.09 -12.78
C THR A 297 -12.88 2.51 -13.56
N VAL A 298 -13.75 1.56 -13.92
CA VAL A 298 -15.02 1.84 -14.60
C VAL A 298 -15.93 2.72 -13.76
N ASP A 299 -16.03 2.45 -12.46
CA ASP A 299 -16.87 3.25 -11.56
C ASP A 299 -16.30 4.67 -11.36
N LEU A 300 -14.98 4.82 -11.32
CA LEU A 300 -14.33 6.14 -11.34
C LEU A 300 -14.65 6.89 -12.65
N LEU A 301 -14.57 6.24 -13.81
CA LEU A 301 -14.90 6.84 -15.11
C LEU A 301 -16.38 7.24 -15.21
N LYS A 302 -17.29 6.42 -14.67
CA LYS A 302 -18.72 6.76 -14.57
C LYS A 302 -18.90 8.00 -13.68
N ALA A 303 -18.28 8.05 -12.51
CA ALA A 303 -18.33 9.22 -11.65
C ALA A 303 -17.82 10.50 -12.34
N VAL A 304 -16.72 10.41 -13.09
CA VAL A 304 -16.21 11.53 -13.91
C VAL A 304 -17.21 11.96 -14.99
N THR A 305 -17.86 11.00 -15.63
CA THR A 305 -18.89 11.26 -16.66
C THR A 305 -20.10 11.96 -16.05
N ASP A 306 -20.57 11.50 -14.89
CA ASP A 306 -21.68 12.11 -14.15
C ASP A 306 -21.34 13.52 -13.68
N ILE A 307 -20.10 13.77 -13.25
CA ILE A 307 -19.60 15.12 -12.95
C ILE A 307 -19.71 16.01 -14.19
N ARG A 308 -19.17 15.58 -15.34
CA ARG A 308 -19.21 16.38 -16.57
C ARG A 308 -20.65 16.67 -17.00
N LYS A 309 -21.53 15.67 -16.93
CA LYS A 309 -22.95 15.82 -17.26
C LYS A 309 -23.63 16.83 -16.34
N THR A 310 -23.49 16.66 -15.02
CA THR A 310 -24.08 17.55 -14.01
C THR A 310 -23.58 18.99 -14.20
N VAL A 311 -22.27 19.16 -14.40
CA VAL A 311 -21.67 20.49 -14.61
C VAL A 311 -22.15 21.11 -15.93
N SER A 312 -22.26 20.32 -17.01
CA SER A 312 -22.79 20.79 -18.29
C SER A 312 -24.24 21.24 -18.16
N GLU A 313 -25.09 20.48 -17.47
CA GLU A 313 -26.48 20.87 -17.19
C GLU A 313 -26.57 22.14 -16.34
N GLU A 314 -25.72 22.31 -15.33
CA GLU A 314 -25.64 23.54 -14.54
C GLU A 314 -25.21 24.74 -15.38
N VAL A 315 -24.18 24.58 -16.21
CA VAL A 315 -23.68 25.64 -17.11
C VAL A 315 -24.75 26.03 -18.12
N ASN A 316 -25.43 25.06 -18.74
CA ASN A 316 -26.52 25.33 -19.69
C ASN A 316 -27.66 26.10 -19.02
N LYS A 317 -28.07 25.73 -17.80
CA LYS A 317 -29.07 26.50 -17.05
C LYS A 317 -28.63 27.94 -16.78
N ILE A 318 -27.34 28.20 -16.57
CA ILE A 318 -26.81 29.57 -16.42
C ILE A 318 -26.85 30.31 -17.76
N VAL A 319 -26.51 29.64 -18.88
CA VAL A 319 -26.64 30.20 -20.22
C VAL A 319 -28.09 30.55 -20.54
N ASP A 320 -29.05 29.67 -20.26
CA ASP A 320 -30.48 29.91 -20.46
C ASP A 320 -30.96 31.14 -19.68
N ARG A 321 -30.52 31.28 -18.42
CA ARG A 321 -30.82 32.48 -17.61
C ARG A 321 -30.18 33.74 -18.15
N THR A 322 -29.01 33.63 -18.75
CA THR A 322 -28.32 34.72 -19.42
C THR A 322 -29.08 35.16 -20.66
N GLN A 323 -29.52 34.21 -21.51
CA GLN A 323 -30.35 34.49 -22.67
C GLN A 323 -31.70 35.09 -22.27
N SER A 324 -32.33 34.56 -21.22
CA SER A 324 -33.58 35.10 -20.68
C SER A 324 -33.46 36.55 -20.23
N LEU A 325 -32.31 36.97 -19.64
CA LEU A 325 -32.05 38.38 -19.34
C LEU A 325 -31.99 39.24 -20.61
N THR A 326 -31.26 38.79 -21.63
CA THR A 326 -31.13 39.52 -22.89
C THR A 326 -32.48 39.64 -23.61
N THR A 327 -33.25 38.55 -23.68
CA THR A 327 -34.59 38.56 -24.28
C THR A 327 -35.55 39.46 -23.49
N GLY A 328 -35.46 39.45 -22.16
CA GLY A 328 -36.20 40.36 -21.28
C GLY A 328 -35.88 41.82 -21.57
N LEU A 329 -34.58 42.16 -21.72
CA LEU A 329 -34.14 43.49 -22.12
C LEU A 329 -34.74 43.89 -23.47
N LEU A 330 -34.60 43.06 -24.52
CA LEU A 330 -35.10 43.38 -25.86
C LEU A 330 -36.62 43.58 -25.88
N ARG A 331 -37.36 42.75 -25.14
CA ARG A 331 -38.80 42.91 -24.96
C ARG A 331 -39.13 44.27 -24.34
N ASP A 332 -38.44 44.63 -23.26
CA ASP A 332 -38.69 45.89 -22.54
C ASP A 332 -38.26 47.12 -23.36
N LEU A 333 -37.18 47.03 -24.15
CA LEU A 333 -36.79 48.04 -25.13
C LEU A 333 -37.90 48.24 -26.18
N SER A 334 -38.44 47.15 -26.72
CA SER A 334 -39.47 47.18 -27.76
C SER A 334 -40.76 47.82 -27.26
N ILE A 335 -41.19 47.47 -26.04
CA ILE A 335 -42.32 48.10 -25.35
C ILE A 335 -42.05 49.59 -25.16
N SER A 336 -40.85 49.95 -24.72
CA SER A 336 -40.47 51.34 -24.46
C SER A 336 -40.49 52.19 -25.73
N PHE A 337 -39.89 51.72 -26.83
CA PHE A 337 -39.89 52.43 -28.10
C PHE A 337 -41.32 52.59 -28.65
N THR A 338 -42.15 51.55 -28.53
CA THR A 338 -43.55 51.61 -28.97
C THR A 338 -44.33 52.67 -28.18
N LEU A 339 -44.17 52.71 -26.86
CA LEU A 339 -44.83 53.71 -26.00
C LEU A 339 -44.36 55.14 -26.32
N VAL A 340 -43.06 55.33 -26.56
CA VAL A 340 -42.52 56.65 -26.95
C VAL A 340 -43.04 57.08 -28.32
N ALA A 341 -43.04 56.19 -29.32
CA ALA A 341 -43.57 56.50 -30.65
C ALA A 341 -45.06 56.82 -30.61
N LEU A 342 -45.86 56.02 -29.87
CA LEU A 342 -47.28 56.26 -29.66
C LEU A 342 -47.53 57.62 -29.01
N ARG A 343 -46.74 57.98 -27.99
CA ARG A 343 -46.80 59.31 -27.36
C ARG A 343 -46.60 60.42 -28.39
N GLN A 344 -45.60 60.33 -29.27
CA GLN A 344 -45.34 61.38 -30.26
C GLN A 344 -46.50 61.55 -31.25
N VAL A 345 -47.12 60.45 -31.68
CA VAL A 345 -48.28 60.46 -32.57
C VAL A 345 -49.50 61.09 -31.88
N LEU A 346 -49.76 60.75 -30.62
CA LEU A 346 -50.88 61.31 -29.85
C LEU A 346 -50.71 62.79 -29.53
N MET A 347 -49.47 63.23 -29.25
CA MET A 347 -49.14 64.65 -29.09
C MET A 347 -49.34 65.44 -30.38
N ALA A 348 -48.90 64.92 -31.52
CA ALA A 348 -49.05 65.60 -32.81
C ALA A 348 -50.52 65.83 -33.20
N LYS A 349 -51.43 64.99 -32.70
CA LYS A 349 -52.87 65.07 -32.96
C LYS A 349 -53.67 65.78 -31.85
N ASN A 350 -53.01 66.38 -30.85
CA ASN A 350 -53.62 67.08 -29.71
C ASN A 350 -54.66 66.25 -28.91
N PHE A 351 -54.55 64.92 -28.91
CA PHE A 351 -55.50 64.06 -28.19
C PHE A 351 -55.24 63.94 -26.68
N LEU A 352 -54.04 64.33 -26.21
CA LEU A 352 -53.63 64.19 -24.81
C LEU A 352 -53.20 65.53 -24.22
N SER A 353 -53.55 65.76 -22.96
CA SER A 353 -53.06 66.90 -22.19
C SER A 353 -51.58 66.72 -21.77
N ALA A 354 -50.87 67.83 -21.53
CA ALA A 354 -49.48 67.82 -21.08
C ALA A 354 -49.26 67.00 -19.80
N GLY A 355 -50.25 66.92 -18.90
CA GLY A 355 -50.20 66.09 -17.69
C GLY A 355 -50.28 64.59 -17.96
N GLU A 356 -51.17 64.17 -18.86
CA GLU A 356 -51.42 62.76 -19.18
C GLU A 356 -50.23 62.11 -19.90
N THR A 357 -49.51 62.90 -20.72
CA THR A 357 -48.30 62.41 -21.39
C THR A 357 -47.11 62.22 -20.45
N LYS A 358 -46.99 63.03 -19.39
CA LYS A 358 -46.00 62.84 -18.33
C LYS A 358 -46.30 61.56 -17.54
N PHE A 359 -47.57 61.28 -17.27
CA PHE A 359 -48.00 60.05 -16.61
C PHE A 359 -47.59 58.80 -17.41
N LEU A 360 -47.79 58.78 -18.74
CA LEU A 360 -47.38 57.64 -19.60
C LEU A 360 -45.87 57.36 -19.55
N LEU A 361 -45.03 58.39 -19.52
CA LEU A 361 -43.57 58.22 -19.39
C LEU A 361 -43.16 57.72 -18.00
N LEU A 362 -43.78 58.24 -16.94
CA LEU A 362 -43.54 57.79 -15.57
C LEU A 362 -43.96 56.33 -15.38
N ALA A 363 -45.09 55.91 -15.96
CA ALA A 363 -45.54 54.52 -15.94
C ALA A 363 -44.54 53.59 -16.67
N ASN A 364 -43.97 54.03 -17.80
CA ASN A 364 -42.94 53.28 -18.52
C ASN A 364 -41.64 53.15 -17.71
N ILE A 365 -41.15 54.24 -17.11
CA ILE A 365 -39.99 54.22 -16.22
C ILE A 365 -40.23 53.24 -15.04
N PHE A 366 -41.41 53.32 -14.43
CA PHE A 366 -41.78 52.41 -13.34
C PHE A 366 -41.78 50.95 -13.79
N TRP A 367 -42.35 50.64 -14.95
CA TRP A 367 -42.33 49.28 -15.53
C TRP A 367 -40.91 48.76 -15.71
N LEU A 368 -40.01 49.56 -16.27
CA LEU A 368 -38.61 49.19 -16.49
C LEU A 368 -37.87 48.90 -15.19
N ILE A 369 -38.06 49.75 -14.17
CA ILE A 369 -37.48 49.55 -12.84
C ILE A 369 -38.00 48.26 -12.20
N VAL A 370 -39.30 48.01 -12.27
CA VAL A 370 -39.90 46.78 -11.73
C VAL A 370 -39.36 45.54 -12.46
N SER A 371 -39.27 45.58 -13.78
CA SER A 371 -38.77 44.48 -14.61
C SER A 371 -37.34 44.10 -14.24
N VAL A 372 -36.41 45.06 -14.22
CA VAL A 372 -35.00 44.80 -13.89
C VAL A 372 -34.82 44.34 -12.45
N CYS A 373 -35.59 44.90 -11.50
CA CYS A 373 -35.56 44.49 -10.09
C CYS A 373 -36.04 43.05 -9.92
N LEU A 374 -37.15 42.67 -10.56
CA LEU A 374 -37.73 41.33 -10.44
C LEU A 374 -36.82 40.27 -11.06
N SER A 375 -36.30 40.52 -12.27
CA SER A 375 -35.33 39.63 -12.93
C SER A 375 -34.02 39.53 -12.15
N GLY A 376 -33.57 40.63 -11.54
CA GLY A 376 -32.39 40.64 -10.67
C GLY A 376 -32.59 39.81 -9.39
N TYR A 377 -33.75 39.92 -8.76
CA TYR A 377 -34.10 39.19 -7.54
C TYR A 377 -34.21 37.68 -7.77
N GLN A 378 -34.96 37.27 -8.80
CA GLN A 378 -35.12 35.86 -9.15
C GLN A 378 -33.78 35.17 -9.43
N ASN A 379 -32.92 35.82 -10.20
CA ASN A 379 -31.60 35.27 -10.50
C ASN A 379 -30.70 35.20 -9.26
N LYS A 380 -30.76 36.20 -8.36
CA LYS A 380 -30.00 36.18 -7.09
C LYS A 380 -30.37 34.98 -6.24
N LEU A 381 -31.66 34.68 -6.10
CA LEU A 381 -32.14 33.51 -5.37
C LEU A 381 -31.67 32.20 -6.01
N TYR A 382 -31.74 32.11 -7.35
CA TYR A 382 -31.27 30.95 -8.10
C TYR A 382 -29.78 30.66 -7.83
N PHE A 383 -28.90 31.64 -7.99
CA PHE A 383 -27.46 31.45 -7.75
C PHE A 383 -27.16 31.10 -6.29
N ARG A 384 -27.88 31.69 -5.33
CA ARG A 384 -27.73 31.34 -3.91
C ARG A 384 -28.07 29.87 -3.66
N SER A 385 -29.17 29.39 -4.26
CA SER A 385 -29.57 27.98 -4.17
C SER A 385 -28.52 27.06 -4.79
N GLN A 386 -28.03 27.39 -5.99
CA GLN A 386 -27.06 26.56 -6.70
C GLN A 386 -25.70 26.48 -6.01
N ILE A 387 -25.21 27.58 -5.44
CA ILE A 387 -23.96 27.58 -4.67
C ILE A 387 -24.08 26.66 -3.45
N LYS A 388 -25.23 26.68 -2.76
CA LYS A 388 -25.50 25.79 -1.61
C LYS A 388 -25.58 24.33 -2.04
N PHE A 389 -26.29 24.03 -3.13
CA PHE A 389 -26.37 22.68 -3.69
C PHE A 389 -24.98 22.14 -4.03
N ARG A 390 -24.16 22.93 -4.73
CA ARG A 390 -22.79 22.55 -5.10
C ARG A 390 -21.89 22.26 -3.93
N TYR A 391 -21.97 23.06 -2.86
CA TYR A 391 -21.17 22.84 -1.66
C TYR A 391 -21.46 21.46 -1.03
N ASN A 392 -22.73 21.06 -1.01
CA ASN A 392 -23.13 19.76 -0.48
C ASN A 392 -22.76 18.62 -1.43
N TRP A 393 -22.93 18.83 -2.74
CA TRP A 393 -22.59 17.85 -3.76
C TRP A 393 -21.08 17.60 -3.83
N SER A 394 -20.25 18.65 -3.80
CA SER A 394 -18.79 18.54 -3.90
C SER A 394 -18.20 17.69 -2.77
N LYS A 395 -18.75 17.76 -1.55
CA LYS A 395 -18.31 16.92 -0.42
C LYS A 395 -18.42 15.42 -0.69
N ARG A 396 -19.44 15.00 -1.44
CA ARG A 396 -19.65 13.58 -1.77
C ARG A 396 -18.69 13.10 -2.86
N VAL A 397 -18.24 14.00 -3.74
CA VAL A 397 -17.49 13.66 -4.94
C VAL A 397 -15.97 13.73 -4.74
N ILE A 398 -15.49 14.61 -3.85
CA ILE A 398 -14.05 14.81 -3.60
C ILE A 398 -13.33 13.54 -3.09
N GLY A 399 -14.06 12.55 -2.55
CA GLY A 399 -13.46 11.26 -2.15
C GLY A 399 -13.09 10.33 -3.31
N LEU A 400 -13.56 10.59 -4.53
CA LEU A 400 -13.42 9.68 -5.67
C LEU A 400 -12.36 10.12 -6.69
N ILE A 401 -12.03 11.40 -6.75
CA ILE A 401 -11.07 11.98 -7.70
C ILE A 401 -10.16 12.99 -7.02
N SER A 402 -8.99 13.24 -7.63
CA SER A 402 -8.04 14.21 -7.10
C SER A 402 -8.63 15.63 -7.07
N ALA A 403 -8.15 16.47 -6.15
CA ALA A 403 -8.64 17.84 -5.99
C ALA A 403 -8.40 18.71 -7.24
N ASP A 404 -7.29 18.47 -7.95
CA ASP A 404 -6.93 19.20 -9.17
C ASP A 404 -7.84 18.84 -10.34
N GLU A 405 -8.11 17.55 -10.55
CA GLU A 405 -9.06 17.10 -11.58
C GLU A 405 -10.47 17.59 -11.28
N PHE A 406 -10.92 17.54 -10.02
CA PHE A 406 -12.23 18.08 -9.63
C PHE A 406 -12.32 19.58 -9.93
N SER A 407 -11.27 20.33 -9.64
CA SER A 407 -11.19 21.77 -9.91
C SER A 407 -11.30 22.07 -11.42
N ALA A 408 -10.58 21.31 -12.25
CA ALA A 408 -10.62 21.43 -13.70
C ALA A 408 -11.98 21.05 -14.30
N LEU A 409 -12.59 19.95 -13.85
CA LEU A 409 -13.83 19.41 -14.40
C LEU A 409 -15.08 20.15 -13.94
N SER A 410 -15.09 20.66 -12.70
CA SER A 410 -16.29 21.24 -12.09
C SER A 410 -16.15 22.70 -11.72
N ARG A 411 -15.07 23.09 -11.03
CA ARG A 411 -14.96 24.42 -10.43
C ARG A 411 -14.72 25.52 -11.47
N LYS A 412 -13.79 25.31 -12.40
CA LYS A 412 -13.45 26.28 -13.45
C LYS A 412 -14.63 26.57 -14.38
N PRO A 413 -15.27 25.59 -15.04
CA PRO A 413 -16.35 25.85 -16.02
C PRO A 413 -17.53 26.63 -15.43
N PHE A 414 -17.90 26.33 -14.19
CA PHE A 414 -18.98 27.02 -13.49
C PHE A 414 -18.62 28.43 -13.04
N LYS A 415 -17.36 28.63 -12.60
CA LYS A 415 -16.89 29.98 -12.27
C LYS A 415 -16.89 30.86 -13.51
N ASP A 416 -16.49 30.30 -14.65
CA ASP A 416 -16.45 31.00 -15.92
C ASP A 416 -17.86 31.33 -16.43
N SER A 417 -18.82 30.40 -16.32
CA SER A 417 -20.22 30.68 -16.69
C SER A 417 -20.87 31.74 -15.80
N ILE A 418 -20.62 31.72 -14.48
CA ILE A 418 -21.07 32.78 -13.57
C ILE A 418 -20.42 34.13 -13.93
N LYS A 419 -19.14 34.14 -14.29
CA LYS A 419 -18.43 35.36 -14.69
C LYS A 419 -19.05 35.94 -15.96
N ALA A 420 -19.31 35.09 -16.96
CA ALA A 420 -20.00 35.50 -18.18
C ALA A 420 -21.39 36.08 -17.90
N TYR A 421 -22.20 35.40 -17.06
CA TYR A 421 -23.49 35.92 -16.63
C TYR A 421 -23.38 37.30 -15.96
N LYS A 422 -22.41 37.48 -15.04
CA LYS A 422 -22.23 38.78 -14.34
C LYS A 422 -21.85 39.90 -15.31
N ASN A 423 -20.99 39.62 -16.29
CA ASN A 423 -20.61 40.59 -17.30
C ASN A 423 -21.83 41.04 -18.11
N ILE A 424 -22.64 40.09 -18.58
CA ILE A 424 -23.85 40.38 -19.35
C ILE A 424 -24.88 41.11 -18.49
N LYS A 425 -25.08 40.70 -17.24
CA LYS A 425 -25.97 41.39 -16.30
C LYS A 425 -25.56 42.85 -16.10
N ASN A 426 -24.27 43.14 -15.96
CA ASN A 426 -23.78 44.51 -15.79
C ASN A 426 -24.07 45.36 -17.04
N LEU A 427 -23.88 44.80 -18.24
CA LEU A 427 -24.22 45.46 -19.50
C LEU A 427 -25.72 45.72 -19.60
N VAL A 428 -26.57 44.73 -19.30
CA VAL A 428 -28.03 44.88 -19.29
C VAL A 428 -28.47 45.97 -18.32
N ASN A 429 -27.94 45.97 -17.10
CA ASN A 429 -28.23 47.01 -16.10
C ASN A 429 -27.81 48.41 -16.58
N PHE A 430 -26.66 48.53 -17.24
CA PHE A 430 -26.19 49.78 -17.82
C PHE A 430 -27.15 50.29 -18.90
N ILE A 431 -27.62 49.41 -19.80
CA ILE A 431 -28.59 49.77 -20.83
C ILE A 431 -29.92 50.24 -20.22
N TYR A 432 -30.44 49.53 -19.21
CA TYR A 432 -31.64 49.98 -18.48
C TYR A 432 -31.44 51.35 -17.83
N ALA A 433 -30.29 51.59 -17.19
CA ALA A 433 -29.97 52.88 -16.57
C ALA A 433 -29.94 54.01 -17.59
N CYS A 434 -29.28 53.82 -18.74
CA CYS A 434 -29.28 54.79 -19.83
C CYS A 434 -30.70 55.08 -20.33
N LEU A 435 -31.52 54.05 -20.52
CA LEU A 435 -32.88 54.22 -21.03
C LEU A 435 -33.79 54.96 -20.04
N VAL A 436 -33.70 54.63 -18.74
CA VAL A 436 -34.41 55.37 -17.70
C VAL A 436 -33.96 56.83 -17.65
N MET A 437 -32.66 57.11 -17.75
CA MET A 437 -32.13 58.49 -17.79
C MET A 437 -32.66 59.28 -19.00
N ILE A 438 -32.72 58.65 -20.18
CA ILE A 438 -33.28 59.27 -21.40
C ILE A 438 -34.77 59.59 -21.20
N LEU A 439 -35.54 58.65 -20.66
CA LEU A 439 -36.97 58.86 -20.40
C LEU A 439 -37.20 59.97 -19.35
N LEU A 440 -36.40 60.00 -18.28
CA LEU A 440 -36.46 61.07 -17.28
C LEU A 440 -36.13 62.43 -17.90
N PHE A 441 -35.09 62.51 -18.73
CA PHE A 441 -34.76 63.74 -19.44
C PHE A 441 -35.94 64.23 -20.29
N MET A 442 -36.63 63.33 -21.00
CA MET A 442 -37.84 63.67 -21.78
C MET A 442 -39.04 64.11 -20.92
N VAL A 443 -39.10 63.73 -19.64
CA VAL A 443 -40.17 64.16 -18.71
C VAL A 443 -39.92 65.58 -18.18
N PHE A 444 -38.66 65.94 -17.93
CA PHE A 444 -38.29 67.19 -17.25
C PHE A 444 -37.90 68.33 -18.20
N PHE A 445 -37.32 68.04 -19.36
CA PHE A 445 -36.79 69.06 -20.29
C PHE A 445 -37.65 69.29 -21.54
N LYS A 446 -38.88 68.77 -21.56
CA LYS A 446 -39.88 68.97 -22.62
C LYS A 446 -41.27 69.04 -22.01
#